data_AF-A0A9E1P4S0-F1
#
_entry.id   AF-A0A9E1P4S0-F1
#
_cell.length_a   1.000
_cell.length_b   1.000
_cell.length_c   1.000
_cell.angle_alpha   90.00
_cell.angle_beta   90.00
_cell.angle_gamma   90.00
#
_symmetry.space_group_name_H-M   'P 1'
#
loop_
_entity.id
_entity.type
_entity.pdbx_description
1 polymer ?
#
loop_
_entity_poly.entity_id
_entity_poly.type
_entity_poly.pdbx_seq_one_letter_code
_entity_poly.pdbx_strand_id
1 'polypeptide(L)'
;MNSPIYSLQACAFLFCMKWKMLQNRRLSWVFLLCLSPFLASCQMADYQSRGPIAAEGFMDLSSWHFEDDGPVMLNGDWEFYWNQLLHPTDFRSQVTVSEKSYIAVPGEWNGVVINGGAAPAMGYATFRLRLKITTIEDKYAFRFQTLGTAFRVFVDGELASHAGVVGRSPEKSVPGYSPHTFNFQPKGETVEIVIQMSNFHHRSGGIWESIAFGHEQAIHRMSDASLSIELFLAGSFAVMGFYHLGLFLMRRKEASPLYFSLLCFLLILYTLTNGEMYIQDVIPSLSWSNMVRIDYAAAFLGIPLIGHFVFSLFPKFYRRALLNWNWAIGFCFVVAAGVTDVYTFSHLMPIYEVIALLFVCYILYVLLRSAIHRQDGASSFILGFAVFFVALINDILKSVYLVPVPSLIPVGFFIFIFSQAFALSSRFSKSFIAVEKLSLTLDEANRNLEAKVYDRTVRLAEASEDKQRKIEELELALNEIKALKGILPICSYCKNIRDDEGSWEQMEAYISSHSDTQFSHGICPDCLVKVSKESGMDKQD
;
A
#
# COMPACT_ATOMS: atom_id res chain seq x y z
N MET A 1 32.98 -4.90 28.01
CA MET A 1 31.67 -5.28 28.59
C MET A 1 30.58 -4.74 27.67
N ASN A 2 30.09 -5.49 26.67
CA ASN A 2 29.01 -5.04 25.76
C ASN A 2 28.37 -6.23 25.00
N SER A 3 27.79 -7.20 25.71
CA SER A 3 27.12 -8.36 25.08
C SER A 3 25.65 -8.64 25.43
N PRO A 4 24.94 -7.97 26.36
CA PRO A 4 23.56 -8.40 26.67
C PRO A 4 22.49 -7.76 25.76
N ILE A 5 22.78 -6.67 25.05
CA ILE A 5 21.76 -5.94 24.27
C ILE A 5 21.37 -6.71 22.99
N TYR A 6 22.31 -7.41 22.35
CA TYR A 6 22.06 -8.17 21.12
C TYR A 6 21.16 -9.41 21.34
N SER A 7 21.26 -10.06 22.51
CA SER A 7 20.44 -11.24 22.83
C SER A 7 18.98 -10.91 23.20
N LEU A 8 18.72 -9.69 23.68
CA LEU A 8 17.40 -9.28 24.15
C LEU A 8 16.43 -8.95 23.00
N GLN A 9 16.93 -8.49 21.85
CA GLN A 9 16.12 -8.23 20.65
C GLN A 9 15.54 -9.51 20.04
N ALA A 10 16.28 -10.62 20.08
CA ALA A 10 15.82 -11.91 19.58
C ALA A 10 14.85 -12.63 20.55
N CYS A 11 15.08 -12.52 21.86
CA CYS A 11 14.28 -13.25 22.86
C CYS A 11 12.95 -12.57 23.22
N ALA A 12 12.85 -11.24 23.16
CA ALA A 12 11.63 -10.54 23.57
C ALA A 12 10.43 -10.77 22.61
N PHE A 13 10.68 -11.12 21.34
CA PHE A 13 9.63 -11.24 20.33
C PHE A 13 8.97 -12.63 20.24
N LEU A 14 9.68 -13.69 20.64
CA LEU A 14 9.14 -15.05 20.60
C LEU A 14 8.03 -15.29 21.66
N PHE A 15 7.88 -14.40 22.64
CA PHE A 15 7.07 -14.68 23.82
C PHE A 15 5.62 -14.12 23.79
N CYS A 16 5.24 -13.27 22.83
CA CYS A 16 3.95 -12.56 22.89
C CYS A 16 2.82 -13.07 21.97
N MET A 17 2.99 -14.17 21.22
CA MET A 17 1.92 -14.72 20.37
C MET A 17 1.63 -16.21 20.63
N LYS A 18 0.81 -16.51 21.63
CA LYS A 18 0.02 -17.77 21.66
C LYS A 18 -1.04 -17.70 20.55
N TRP A 19 -1.39 -18.70 19.73
CA TRP A 19 -0.92 -20.07 19.50
C TRP A 19 -1.52 -20.62 18.17
N LYS A 20 -2.25 -19.83 17.35
CA LYS A 20 -2.98 -20.36 16.17
C LYS A 20 -2.32 -20.12 14.80
N MET A 21 -1.49 -19.10 14.65
CA MET A 21 -0.78 -18.86 13.37
C MET A 21 0.43 -19.80 13.16
N LEU A 22 1.08 -20.23 14.25
CA LEU A 22 2.22 -21.16 14.20
C LEU A 22 1.83 -22.63 13.96
N GLN A 23 0.55 -22.99 13.98
CA GLN A 23 0.12 -24.34 13.61
C GLN A 23 0.25 -24.60 12.10
N ASN A 24 0.33 -23.56 11.28
CA ASN A 24 0.50 -23.72 9.84
C ASN A 24 2.01 -23.68 9.52
N ARG A 25 2.66 -24.85 9.59
CA ARG A 25 4.12 -25.02 9.39
C ARG A 25 4.68 -24.23 8.19
N ARG A 26 3.91 -24.09 7.11
CA ARG A 26 4.30 -23.34 5.90
C ARG A 26 4.43 -21.83 6.13
N LEU A 27 3.53 -21.21 6.91
CA LEU A 27 3.60 -19.77 7.22
C LEU A 27 4.78 -19.46 8.15
N SER A 28 5.13 -20.38 9.05
CA SER A 28 6.27 -20.22 9.96
C SER A 28 7.60 -20.16 9.21
N TRP A 29 7.78 -20.99 8.17
CA TRP A 29 8.98 -20.95 7.32
C TRP A 29 9.07 -19.65 6.51
N VAL A 30 7.96 -19.16 5.97
CA VAL A 30 7.91 -17.87 5.25
C VAL A 30 8.28 -16.72 6.19
N PHE A 31 7.79 -16.73 7.43
CA PHE A 31 8.15 -15.72 8.41
C PHE A 31 9.64 -15.73 8.77
N LEU A 32 10.21 -16.91 9.02
CA LEU A 32 11.64 -17.04 9.31
C LEU A 32 12.52 -16.59 8.13
N LEU A 33 12.09 -16.88 6.89
CA LEU A 33 12.75 -16.38 5.68
C LEU A 33 12.68 -14.84 5.59
N CYS A 34 11.51 -14.24 5.87
CA CYS A 34 11.35 -12.79 5.87
C CYS A 34 12.15 -12.09 6.99
N LEU A 35 12.51 -12.81 8.06
CA LEU A 35 13.39 -12.30 9.12
C LEU A 35 14.88 -12.48 8.82
N SER A 36 15.24 -13.25 7.79
CA SER A 36 16.65 -13.49 7.43
C SER A 36 17.45 -12.21 7.12
N PRO A 37 16.90 -11.12 6.53
CA PRO A 37 17.66 -9.89 6.34
C PRO A 37 18.04 -9.20 7.66
N PHE A 38 17.25 -9.38 8.71
CA PHE A 38 17.57 -8.84 10.04
C PHE A 38 18.68 -9.65 10.72
N LEU A 39 18.66 -10.97 10.54
CA LEU A 39 19.74 -11.85 11.00
C LEU A 39 21.04 -11.56 10.23
N ALA A 40 20.95 -11.34 8.90
CA ALA A 40 22.07 -10.91 8.08
C ALA A 40 22.58 -9.53 8.48
N SER A 41 21.69 -8.58 8.81
CA SER A 41 22.07 -7.26 9.35
C SER A 41 22.84 -7.40 10.68
N CYS A 42 22.41 -8.28 11.57
CA CYS A 42 23.16 -8.59 12.79
C CYS A 42 24.53 -9.20 12.49
N GLN A 43 24.64 -10.09 11.49
CA GLN A 43 25.93 -10.62 11.04
C GLN A 43 26.82 -9.57 10.37
N MET A 44 26.24 -8.58 9.68
CA MET A 44 27.00 -7.46 9.13
C MET A 44 27.50 -6.53 10.24
N ALA A 45 26.70 -6.26 11.28
CA ALA A 45 27.16 -5.55 12.47
C ALA A 45 28.30 -6.29 13.17
N ASP A 46 28.25 -7.63 13.19
CA ASP A 46 29.33 -8.50 13.66
C ASP A 46 30.56 -8.47 12.73
N TYR A 47 30.36 -8.37 11.41
CA TYR A 47 31.46 -8.18 10.45
C TYR A 47 32.15 -6.82 10.64
N GLN A 48 31.39 -5.74 10.83
CA GLN A 48 31.94 -4.41 11.11
C GLN A 48 32.72 -4.35 12.44
N SER A 49 32.56 -5.34 13.32
CA SER A 49 33.26 -5.43 14.61
C SER A 49 34.38 -6.48 14.66
N ARG A 50 34.58 -7.28 13.59
CA ARG A 50 35.63 -8.33 13.52
C ARG A 50 37.01 -7.80 13.15
N GLY A 51 37.11 -6.63 12.53
CA GLY A 51 38.37 -6.04 12.12
C GLY A 51 39.19 -5.44 13.28
N PRO A 52 40.50 -5.19 13.07
CA PRO A 52 41.29 -4.34 13.96
C PRO A 52 40.58 -3.02 14.23
N ILE A 53 40.59 -2.57 15.50
CA ILE A 53 39.97 -1.32 15.92
C ILE A 53 41.07 -0.27 16.05
N ALA A 54 40.84 0.93 15.52
CA ALA A 54 41.76 2.05 15.66
C ALA A 54 41.86 2.43 17.14
N ALA A 55 43.09 2.60 17.61
CA ALA A 55 43.37 3.08 18.95
C ALA A 55 44.38 4.22 18.85
N GLU A 56 44.07 5.33 19.50
CA GLU A 56 44.95 6.51 19.54
C GLU A 56 45.37 7.02 18.15
N GLY A 57 44.48 6.91 17.15
CA GLY A 57 44.71 7.27 15.75
C GLY A 57 45.76 6.44 15.03
N PHE A 58 45.93 5.20 15.45
CA PHE A 58 46.70 4.18 14.74
C PHE A 58 45.90 2.89 14.62
N MET A 59 46.05 2.21 13.49
CA MET A 59 45.46 0.90 13.23
C MET A 59 46.50 0.00 12.56
N ASP A 60 46.83 -1.12 13.19
CA ASP A 60 47.76 -2.11 12.62
C ASP A 60 46.98 -3.14 11.79
N LEU A 61 47.20 -3.13 10.47
CA LEU A 61 46.60 -4.07 9.52
C LEU A 61 47.61 -5.13 9.06
N SER A 62 48.77 -5.23 9.71
CA SER A 62 49.83 -6.18 9.29
C SER A 62 49.40 -7.65 9.33
N SER A 63 48.39 -7.97 10.16
CA SER A 63 47.83 -9.31 10.30
C SER A 63 46.51 -9.51 9.54
N TRP A 64 46.02 -8.48 8.84
CA TRP A 64 44.74 -8.52 8.12
C TRP A 64 44.96 -9.02 6.69
N HIS A 65 44.24 -10.09 6.30
CA HIS A 65 44.40 -10.69 4.99
C HIS A 65 43.26 -10.23 4.07
N PHE A 66 43.47 -9.17 3.30
CA PHE A 66 42.42 -8.56 2.47
C PHE A 66 41.76 -9.50 1.45
N GLU A 67 42.46 -10.54 0.99
CA GLU A 67 41.92 -11.55 0.07
C GLU A 67 40.92 -12.50 0.73
N ASP A 68 41.16 -12.85 2.00
CA ASP A 68 40.34 -13.81 2.76
C ASP A 68 39.28 -13.12 3.61
N ASP A 69 39.68 -12.05 4.31
CA ASP A 69 38.86 -11.33 5.28
C ASP A 69 38.07 -10.18 4.63
N GLY A 70 38.48 -9.72 3.44
CA GLY A 70 37.83 -8.64 2.70
C GLY A 70 38.18 -7.22 3.22
N PRO A 71 37.37 -6.21 2.86
CA PRO A 71 37.57 -4.83 3.31
C PRO A 71 37.42 -4.68 4.83
N VAL A 72 38.30 -3.89 5.44
CA VAL A 72 38.27 -3.54 6.86
C VAL A 72 37.52 -2.24 7.09
N MET A 73 36.76 -2.14 8.18
CA MET A 73 36.15 -0.87 8.62
C MET A 73 37.12 -0.13 9.53
N LEU A 74 37.36 1.15 9.26
CA LEU A 74 38.31 1.99 10.01
C LEU A 74 37.71 2.53 11.33
N ASN A 75 37.04 1.65 12.06
CA ASN A 75 36.31 1.99 13.27
C ASN A 75 37.26 2.12 14.47
N GLY A 76 36.95 3.02 15.41
CA GLY A 76 37.69 3.21 16.65
C GLY A 76 38.11 4.66 16.88
N ASP A 77 39.13 4.86 17.70
CA ASP A 77 39.56 6.17 18.15
C ASP A 77 40.56 6.79 17.17
N TRP A 78 40.16 7.89 16.53
CA TRP A 78 40.98 8.70 15.63
C TRP A 78 41.59 9.89 16.37
N GLU A 79 42.75 10.38 15.90
CA GLU A 79 43.28 11.68 16.36
C GLU A 79 42.29 12.78 15.95
N PHE A 80 41.93 13.64 16.90
CA PHE A 80 40.93 14.70 16.71
C PHE A 80 41.47 16.07 17.15
N TYR A 81 41.36 17.04 16.25
CA TYR A 81 41.85 18.40 16.43
C TYR A 81 40.69 19.38 16.24
N TRP A 82 40.04 19.73 17.35
CA TRP A 82 38.92 20.67 17.37
C TRP A 82 39.37 22.09 17.00
N ASN A 83 38.52 22.81 16.25
CA ASN A 83 38.76 24.18 15.78
C ASN A 83 40.09 24.37 15.02
N GLN A 84 40.55 23.32 14.35
CA GLN A 84 41.76 23.34 13.54
C GLN A 84 41.52 22.66 12.20
N LEU A 85 42.03 23.29 11.14
CA LEU A 85 42.10 22.73 9.79
C LEU A 85 43.57 22.51 9.46
N LEU A 86 44.12 21.38 9.92
CA LEU A 86 45.53 21.02 9.77
C LEU A 86 45.73 20.35 8.42
N HIS A 87 46.74 20.80 7.68
CA HIS A 87 47.20 20.15 6.46
C HIS A 87 48.16 19.01 6.82
N PRO A 88 48.28 17.93 6.00
CA PRO A 88 49.23 16.85 6.26
C PRO A 88 50.68 17.29 6.53
N THR A 89 51.11 18.41 5.92
CA THR A 89 52.44 19.00 6.14
C THR A 89 52.63 19.54 7.56
N ASP A 90 51.56 19.97 8.22
CA ASP A 90 51.62 20.58 9.55
C ASP A 90 52.10 19.55 10.58
N PHE A 91 51.71 18.28 10.43
CA PHE A 91 52.15 17.16 11.28
C PHE A 91 53.63 16.78 11.10
N ARG A 92 54.28 17.25 10.02
CA ARG A 92 55.70 17.00 9.74
C ARG A 92 56.57 18.20 10.10
N SER A 93 55.96 19.37 10.28
CA SER A 93 56.63 20.61 10.62
C SER A 93 56.77 20.78 12.14
N GLN A 94 57.72 21.60 12.61
CA GLN A 94 57.84 22.01 14.02
C GLN A 94 56.70 22.95 14.48
N VAL A 95 55.60 23.06 13.73
CA VAL A 95 54.43 23.83 14.16
C VAL A 95 53.87 23.16 15.40
N THR A 96 53.65 23.96 16.45
CA THR A 96 52.96 23.52 17.67
C THR A 96 51.51 23.18 17.32
N VAL A 97 51.27 21.95 16.89
CA VAL A 97 49.92 21.38 16.79
C VAL A 97 49.33 21.45 18.20
N SER A 98 48.12 22.01 18.34
CA SER A 98 47.51 22.19 19.67
C SER A 98 47.24 20.85 20.37
N GLU A 99 46.71 20.91 21.60
CA GLU A 99 46.23 19.74 22.34
C GLU A 99 45.43 18.77 21.46
N LYS A 100 46.01 17.58 21.28
CA LYS A 100 45.46 16.43 20.59
C LYS A 100 44.40 15.78 21.47
N SER A 101 43.26 15.45 20.89
CA SER A 101 42.23 14.62 21.53
C SER A 101 41.96 13.38 20.68
N TYR A 102 41.10 12.49 21.16
CA TYR A 102 40.66 11.32 20.42
C TYR A 102 39.14 11.27 20.36
N ILE A 103 38.61 10.82 19.24
CA ILE A 103 37.16 10.67 19.03
C ILE A 103 36.87 9.34 18.33
N ALA A 104 35.79 8.70 18.74
CA ALA A 104 35.30 7.49 18.09
C ALA A 104 34.76 7.82 16.69
N VAL A 105 35.16 7.02 15.70
CA VAL A 105 34.65 7.02 14.34
C VAL A 105 34.10 5.61 14.05
N PRO A 106 32.89 5.47 13.48
CA PRO A 106 31.91 6.53 13.25
C PRO A 106 31.37 7.15 14.56
N GLY A 107 30.95 8.41 14.49
CA GLY A 107 30.40 9.15 15.62
C GLY A 107 30.19 10.64 15.34
N GLU A 108 29.42 11.28 16.22
CA GLU A 108 29.23 12.72 16.23
C GLU A 108 30.19 13.39 17.24
N TRP A 109 30.70 14.58 16.93
CA TRP A 109 31.45 15.38 17.91
C TRP A 109 30.55 16.17 18.87
N ASN A 110 29.24 16.17 18.61
CA ASN A 110 28.26 16.90 19.40
C ASN A 110 28.31 16.49 20.87
N GLY A 111 28.59 17.46 21.76
CA GLY A 111 28.63 17.20 23.19
C GLY A 111 29.91 16.51 23.69
N VAL A 112 30.83 16.13 22.81
CA VAL A 112 32.13 15.55 23.19
C VAL A 112 32.91 16.60 23.98
N VAL A 113 33.39 16.23 25.16
CA VAL A 113 34.14 17.14 26.03
C VAL A 113 35.57 17.24 25.53
N ILE A 114 35.93 18.40 24.98
CA ILE A 114 37.28 18.72 24.48
C ILE A 114 37.78 19.92 25.26
N ASN A 115 38.96 19.80 25.86
CA ASN A 115 39.62 20.88 26.63
C ASN A 115 38.70 21.51 27.70
N GLY A 116 37.87 20.69 28.35
CA GLY A 116 36.94 21.12 29.41
C GLY A 116 35.61 21.71 28.95
N GLY A 117 35.34 21.80 27.64
CA GLY A 117 34.08 22.26 27.08
C GLY A 117 33.44 21.24 26.13
N ALA A 118 32.11 21.15 26.11
CA ALA A 118 31.38 20.30 25.19
C ALA A 118 31.37 20.91 23.78
N ALA A 119 31.79 20.15 22.75
CA ALA A 119 31.79 20.63 21.38
C ALA A 119 30.36 20.90 20.88
N PRO A 120 30.08 22.08 20.31
CA PRO A 120 28.81 22.35 19.65
C PRO A 120 28.66 21.54 18.36
N ALA A 121 27.42 21.40 17.90
CA ALA A 121 27.09 20.81 16.60
C ALA A 121 27.81 21.49 15.43
N MET A 122 27.83 22.82 15.45
CA MET A 122 28.48 23.63 14.44
C MET A 122 29.94 23.88 14.78
N GLY A 123 30.82 23.74 13.80
CA GLY A 123 32.25 23.96 13.97
C GLY A 123 33.06 23.33 12.86
N TYR A 124 34.35 23.18 13.09
CA TYR A 124 35.27 22.55 12.16
C TYR A 124 36.39 21.85 12.92
N ALA A 125 36.91 20.78 12.31
CA ALA A 125 37.92 19.95 12.93
C ALA A 125 38.77 19.23 11.88
N THR A 126 39.89 18.67 12.35
CA THR A 126 40.71 17.73 11.59
C THR A 126 40.74 16.39 12.30
N PHE A 127 40.55 15.32 11.53
CA PHE A 127 40.69 13.93 11.95
C PHE A 127 41.95 13.36 11.33
N ARG A 128 42.65 12.49 12.05
CA ARG A 128 43.82 11.78 11.51
C ARG A 128 43.87 10.33 11.97
N LEU A 129 44.16 9.45 11.02
CA LEU A 129 44.39 8.02 11.26
C LEU A 129 45.62 7.58 10.48
N ARG A 130 46.45 6.74 11.10
CA ARG A 130 47.59 6.09 10.46
C ARG A 130 47.35 4.59 10.41
N LEU A 131 47.41 4.03 9.22
CA LEU A 131 47.24 2.60 8.96
C LEU A 131 48.60 1.97 8.68
N LYS A 132 48.91 0.85 9.32
CA LYS A 132 50.08 0.05 8.94
C LYS A 132 49.66 -1.10 8.04
N ILE A 133 50.20 -1.16 6.83
CA ILE A 133 49.94 -2.18 5.82
C ILE A 133 51.22 -2.91 5.43
N THR A 134 51.12 -4.12 4.89
CA THR A 134 52.26 -4.97 4.52
C THR A 134 52.54 -5.00 3.02
N THR A 135 51.53 -4.78 2.18
CA THR A 135 51.64 -4.85 0.72
C THR A 135 51.44 -3.46 0.10
N ILE A 136 52.55 -2.83 -0.31
CA ILE A 136 52.54 -1.48 -0.89
C ILE A 136 52.35 -1.47 -2.41
N GLU A 137 52.50 -2.63 -3.07
CA GLU A 137 52.39 -2.80 -4.51
C GLU A 137 50.94 -2.88 -4.98
N ASP A 138 50.01 -3.22 -4.09
CA ASP A 138 48.59 -3.33 -4.39
C ASP A 138 47.91 -1.95 -4.48
N LYS A 139 46.88 -1.87 -5.31
CA LYS A 139 45.99 -0.71 -5.36
C LYS A 139 44.93 -0.83 -4.29
N TYR A 140 44.79 0.24 -3.52
CA TYR A 140 43.78 0.33 -2.47
C TYR A 140 42.71 1.35 -2.83
N ALA A 141 41.57 1.23 -2.19
CA ALA A 141 40.54 2.23 -2.21
C ALA A 141 39.96 2.43 -0.82
N PHE A 142 39.40 3.61 -0.63
CA PHE A 142 38.53 3.90 0.50
C PHE A 142 37.10 4.04 0.00
N ARG A 143 36.15 3.56 0.79
CA ARG A 143 34.73 3.87 0.62
C ARG A 143 34.20 4.66 1.82
N PHE A 144 33.60 5.80 1.51
CA PHE A 144 32.82 6.66 2.38
C PHE A 144 31.36 6.51 1.98
N GLN A 145 30.44 6.66 2.93
CA GLN A 145 29.03 6.91 2.63
C GLN A 145 28.81 8.43 2.71
N THR A 146 28.37 8.95 3.85
CA THR A 146 28.16 10.39 3.99
C THR A 146 29.14 11.00 4.99
N LEU A 147 29.98 11.91 4.52
CA LEU A 147 30.79 12.80 5.36
C LEU A 147 30.12 14.18 5.40
N GLY A 148 29.71 14.64 6.58
CA GLY A 148 28.89 15.84 6.74
C GLY A 148 29.67 17.07 7.27
N THR A 149 29.44 18.30 6.82
CA THR A 149 28.67 18.73 5.64
C THR A 149 29.57 19.28 4.53
N ALA A 150 30.83 19.60 4.83
CA ALA A 150 31.87 19.87 3.85
C ALA A 150 33.19 19.27 4.33
N PHE A 151 33.97 18.67 3.43
CA PHE A 151 35.19 17.98 3.81
C PHE A 151 36.28 18.00 2.74
N ARG A 152 37.52 17.73 3.16
CA ARG A 152 38.67 17.36 2.32
C ARG A 152 39.33 16.15 2.93
N VAL A 153 39.58 15.13 2.13
CA VAL A 153 40.33 13.92 2.50
C VAL A 153 41.69 13.98 1.84
N PHE A 154 42.73 13.84 2.66
CA PHE A 154 44.10 13.70 2.21
C PHE A 154 44.59 12.30 2.54
N VAL A 155 45.30 11.68 1.59
CA VAL A 155 45.96 10.38 1.76
C VAL A 155 47.43 10.51 1.37
N ASP A 156 48.33 10.11 2.26
CA ASP A 156 49.78 10.23 2.10
C ASP A 156 50.24 11.65 1.68
N GLY A 157 49.55 12.65 2.21
CA GLY A 157 49.80 14.07 1.97
C GLY A 157 49.18 14.67 0.71
N GLU A 158 48.52 13.87 -0.14
CA GLU A 158 47.85 14.35 -1.36
C GLU A 158 46.35 14.47 -1.16
N LEU A 159 45.72 15.47 -1.80
CA LEU A 159 44.27 15.63 -1.77
C LEU A 159 43.62 14.51 -2.60
N ALA A 160 42.92 13.60 -1.92
CA ALA A 160 42.30 12.43 -2.53
C ALA A 160 40.83 12.67 -2.90
N SER A 161 40.07 13.36 -2.04
CA SER A 161 38.67 13.67 -2.28
C SER A 161 38.24 14.93 -1.54
N HIS A 162 37.18 15.59 -2.02
CA HIS A 162 36.55 16.71 -1.33
C HIS A 162 35.06 16.81 -1.67
N ALA A 163 34.28 17.37 -0.75
CA ALA A 163 32.90 17.76 -0.98
C ALA A 163 32.64 19.16 -0.43
N GLY A 164 32.02 20.00 -1.26
CA GLY A 164 31.75 21.39 -0.87
C GLY A 164 33.05 22.19 -0.64
N VAL A 165 32.97 23.18 0.24
CA VAL A 165 34.09 24.04 0.64
C VAL A 165 34.21 24.02 2.16
N VAL A 166 35.34 23.51 2.65
CA VAL A 166 35.66 23.51 4.09
C VAL A 166 36.02 24.93 4.52
N GLY A 167 35.34 25.42 5.57
CA GLY A 167 35.49 26.78 6.08
C GLY A 167 35.60 26.84 7.61
N ARG A 168 36.08 27.97 8.13
CA ARG A 168 36.14 28.25 9.58
C ARG A 168 34.93 29.02 10.12
N SER A 169 33.99 29.37 9.24
CA SER A 169 32.76 30.09 9.57
C SER A 169 31.65 29.68 8.60
N PRO A 170 30.37 29.94 8.94
CA PRO A 170 29.23 29.64 8.07
C PRO A 170 29.36 30.24 6.66
N GLU A 171 29.86 31.48 6.55
CA GLU A 171 29.96 32.21 5.28
C GLU A 171 31.07 31.65 4.36
N LYS A 172 32.05 30.96 4.96
CA LYS A 172 33.20 30.36 4.26
C LYS A 172 33.05 28.86 4.04
N SER A 173 31.96 28.26 4.52
CA SER A 173 31.66 26.85 4.39
C SER A 173 30.53 26.66 3.40
N VAL A 174 30.69 25.76 2.43
CA VAL A 174 29.62 25.38 1.51
C VAL A 174 29.41 23.88 1.62
N PRO A 175 28.21 23.39 1.93
CA PRO A 175 27.98 21.96 2.05
C PRO A 175 28.01 21.29 0.67
N GLY A 176 28.40 20.01 0.62
CA GLY A 176 28.42 19.27 -0.63
C GLY A 176 28.45 17.77 -0.44
N TYR A 177 28.20 17.06 -1.54
CA TYR A 177 28.38 15.62 -1.67
C TYR A 177 29.58 15.35 -2.58
N SER A 178 30.13 14.15 -2.51
CA SER A 178 31.31 13.75 -3.29
C SER A 178 31.30 12.24 -3.50
N PRO A 179 32.04 11.71 -4.51
CA PRO A 179 32.11 10.27 -4.75
C PRO A 179 32.41 9.46 -3.50
N HIS A 180 31.64 8.39 -3.34
CA HIS A 180 31.73 7.46 -2.24
C HIS A 180 33.02 6.64 -2.24
N THR A 181 33.73 6.54 -3.37
CA THR A 181 34.94 5.72 -3.49
C THR A 181 36.07 6.48 -4.15
N PHE A 182 37.29 6.37 -3.63
CA PHE A 182 38.49 6.85 -4.31
C PHE A 182 39.64 5.85 -4.20
N ASN A 183 40.45 5.80 -5.26
CA ASN A 183 41.54 4.85 -5.41
C ASN A 183 42.88 5.55 -5.17
N PHE A 184 43.84 4.82 -4.62
CA PHE A 184 45.20 5.32 -4.45
C PHE A 184 46.21 4.18 -4.41
N GLN A 185 47.48 4.52 -4.59
CA GLN A 185 48.61 3.64 -4.38
C GLN A 185 49.35 4.08 -3.12
N PRO A 186 49.58 3.19 -2.13
CA PRO A 186 50.34 3.53 -0.94
C PRO A 186 51.76 3.99 -1.27
N LYS A 187 52.26 5.00 -0.55
CA LYS A 187 53.66 5.45 -0.71
C LYS A 187 54.64 4.74 0.22
N GLY A 188 54.15 3.93 1.14
CA GLY A 188 54.94 3.16 2.09
C GLY A 188 54.04 2.28 2.97
N GLU A 189 54.67 1.61 3.93
CA GLU A 189 54.00 0.67 4.86
C GLU A 189 53.06 1.39 5.84
N THR A 190 53.12 2.71 5.94
CA THR A 190 52.19 3.51 6.75
C THR A 190 51.41 4.45 5.86
N VAL A 191 50.11 4.20 5.73
CA VAL A 191 49.18 5.09 5.03
C VAL A 191 48.63 6.11 6.03
N GLU A 192 48.79 7.39 5.73
CA GLU A 192 48.28 8.49 6.54
C GLU A 192 47.01 9.06 5.93
N ILE A 193 45.93 9.12 6.71
CA ILE A 193 44.66 9.72 6.33
C ILE A 193 44.43 10.95 7.19
N VAL A 194 44.17 12.08 6.55
CA VAL A 194 43.80 13.34 7.22
C VAL A 194 42.49 13.83 6.63
N ILE A 195 41.47 14.04 7.46
CA ILE A 195 40.18 14.55 7.03
C ILE A 195 39.94 15.90 7.68
N GLN A 196 39.89 16.96 6.87
CA GLN A 196 39.42 18.27 7.28
C GLN A 196 37.91 18.34 7.08
N MET A 197 37.18 18.84 8.08
CA MET A 197 35.73 18.90 8.01
C MET A 197 35.18 20.18 8.64
N SER A 198 34.13 20.73 8.04
CA SER A 198 33.34 21.81 8.64
C SER A 198 31.86 21.51 8.56
N ASN A 199 31.15 21.80 9.65
CA ASN A 199 29.71 21.71 9.73
C ASN A 199 29.12 23.01 10.26
N PHE A 200 28.35 23.69 9.42
CA PHE A 200 27.57 24.89 9.80
C PHE A 200 26.12 24.83 9.32
N HIS A 201 25.73 23.70 8.71
CA HIS A 201 24.47 23.57 7.98
C HIS A 201 23.59 22.43 8.50
N HIS A 202 24.10 21.55 9.36
CA HIS A 202 23.38 20.39 9.87
C HIS A 202 23.51 20.27 11.39
N ARG A 203 22.51 19.68 12.04
CA ARG A 203 22.49 19.52 13.51
C ARG A 203 23.61 18.65 14.08
N SER A 204 24.19 17.81 13.25
CA SER A 204 25.20 16.83 13.63
C SER A 204 26.48 17.15 12.88
N GLY A 205 27.62 17.16 13.55
CA GLY A 205 28.92 17.19 12.91
C GLY A 205 29.73 15.95 13.30
N GLY A 206 30.60 15.47 12.42
CA GLY A 206 31.36 14.25 12.64
C GLY A 206 31.36 13.32 11.42
N ILE A 207 31.93 12.14 11.59
CA ILE A 207 31.98 11.08 10.58
C ILE A 207 30.92 10.06 10.98
N TRP A 208 29.73 10.15 10.39
CA TRP A 208 28.53 9.43 10.85
C TRP A 208 28.50 7.94 10.49
N GLU A 209 29.22 7.56 9.43
CA GLU A 209 29.22 6.21 8.87
C GLU A 209 30.64 5.65 8.85
N SER A 210 30.74 4.32 8.92
CA SER A 210 32.04 3.63 8.89
C SER A 210 32.74 3.86 7.55
N ILE A 211 34.05 4.07 7.59
CA ILE A 211 34.89 4.18 6.38
C ILE A 211 35.46 2.79 6.10
N ALA A 212 35.24 2.27 4.90
CA ALA A 212 35.82 0.99 4.49
C ALA A 212 37.15 1.20 3.76
N PHE A 213 38.10 0.31 3.99
CA PHE A 213 39.42 0.29 3.37
C PHE A 213 39.78 -1.12 2.89
N GLY A 214 40.38 -1.24 1.72
CA GLY A 214 40.83 -2.52 1.19
C GLY A 214 41.29 -2.43 -0.26
N HIS A 215 41.53 -3.59 -0.89
CA HIS A 215 41.91 -3.65 -2.30
C HIS A 215 40.86 -2.95 -3.18
N GLU A 216 41.35 -2.21 -4.19
CA GLU A 216 40.53 -1.41 -5.12
C GLU A 216 39.33 -2.21 -5.63
N GLN A 217 39.56 -3.42 -6.17
CA GLN A 217 38.50 -4.26 -6.72
C GLN A 217 37.47 -4.68 -5.66
N ALA A 218 37.89 -4.97 -4.44
CA ALA A 218 36.98 -5.40 -3.38
C ALA A 218 36.06 -4.25 -2.95
N ILE A 219 36.61 -3.04 -2.84
CA ILE A 219 35.85 -1.83 -2.50
C ILE A 219 34.86 -1.46 -3.62
N HIS A 220 35.28 -1.49 -4.89
CA HIS A 220 34.37 -1.24 -6.03
C HIS A 220 33.26 -2.28 -6.09
N ARG A 221 33.55 -3.58 -5.94
CA ARG A 221 32.52 -4.62 -5.86
C ARG A 221 31.54 -4.39 -4.71
N MET A 222 32.03 -3.90 -3.57
CA MET A 222 31.18 -3.58 -2.42
C MET A 222 30.23 -2.40 -2.73
N SER A 223 30.71 -1.35 -3.42
CA SER A 223 29.86 -0.20 -3.83
C SER A 223 28.89 -0.61 -4.94
N ASP A 224 29.34 -1.34 -5.96
CA ASP A 224 28.49 -1.86 -7.05
C ASP A 224 27.37 -2.77 -6.52
N ALA A 225 27.66 -3.62 -5.52
CA ALA A 225 26.67 -4.47 -4.89
C ALA A 225 25.63 -3.65 -4.10
N SER A 226 26.07 -2.62 -3.36
CA SER A 226 25.17 -1.70 -2.66
C SER A 226 24.26 -0.95 -3.63
N LEU A 227 24.82 -0.37 -4.69
CA LEU A 227 24.05 0.32 -5.72
C LEU A 227 23.07 -0.63 -6.43
N SER A 228 23.50 -1.85 -6.75
CA SER A 228 22.63 -2.85 -7.39
C SER A 228 21.42 -3.21 -6.53
N ILE A 229 21.60 -3.34 -5.21
CA ILE A 229 20.51 -3.59 -4.27
C ILE A 229 19.55 -2.39 -4.21
N GLU A 230 20.08 -1.16 -4.15
CA GLU A 230 19.27 0.06 -4.14
C GLU A 230 18.44 0.22 -5.41
N LEU A 231 19.06 0.04 -6.59
CA LEU A 231 18.37 0.11 -7.88
C LEU A 231 17.34 -1.01 -8.04
N PHE A 232 17.63 -2.22 -7.57
CA PHE A 232 16.67 -3.32 -7.54
C PHE A 232 15.44 -2.99 -6.69
N LEU A 233 15.66 -2.44 -5.49
CA LEU A 233 14.58 -2.03 -4.59
C LEU A 233 13.75 -0.88 -5.18
N ALA A 234 14.41 0.16 -5.69
CA ALA A 234 13.76 1.28 -6.35
C ALA A 234 12.92 0.82 -7.57
N GLY A 235 13.47 -0.08 -8.40
CA GLY A 235 12.75 -0.68 -9.53
C GLY A 235 11.54 -1.50 -9.09
N SER A 236 11.67 -2.28 -8.01
CA SER A 236 10.56 -3.05 -7.43
C SER A 236 9.44 -2.14 -6.91
N PHE A 237 9.80 -1.02 -6.26
CA PHE A 237 8.85 -0.01 -5.82
C PHE A 237 8.18 0.70 -7.00
N ALA A 238 8.91 0.96 -8.09
CA ALA A 238 8.36 1.57 -9.29
C ALA A 238 7.28 0.67 -9.92
N VAL A 239 7.59 -0.63 -10.12
CA VAL A 239 6.63 -1.60 -10.67
C VAL A 239 5.37 -1.66 -9.81
N MET A 240 5.52 -1.77 -8.48
CA MET A 240 4.39 -1.83 -7.56
C MET A 240 3.61 -0.52 -7.45
N GLY A 241 4.30 0.62 -7.52
CA GLY A 241 3.72 1.95 -7.53
C GLY A 241 2.84 2.17 -8.75
N PHE A 242 3.36 1.90 -9.95
CA PHE A 242 2.60 2.01 -11.20
C PHE A 242 1.45 1.01 -11.28
N TYR A 243 1.65 -0.23 -10.81
CA TYR A 243 0.59 -1.23 -10.72
C TYR A 243 -0.59 -0.74 -9.87
N HIS A 244 -0.32 -0.23 -8.66
CA HIS A 244 -1.37 0.26 -7.78
C HIS A 244 -2.00 1.57 -8.27
N LEU A 245 -1.23 2.44 -8.92
CA LEU A 245 -1.77 3.63 -9.58
C LEU A 245 -2.74 3.24 -10.69
N GLY A 246 -2.38 2.27 -11.53
CA GLY A 246 -3.26 1.72 -12.56
C GLY A 246 -4.56 1.15 -11.99
N LEU A 247 -4.47 0.35 -10.91
CA LEU A 247 -5.66 -0.15 -10.21
C LEU A 247 -6.56 0.97 -9.69
N PHE A 248 -5.99 2.03 -9.13
CA PHE A 248 -6.75 3.20 -8.69
C PHE A 248 -7.43 3.91 -9.87
N LEU A 249 -6.71 4.12 -10.99
CA LEU A 249 -7.26 4.77 -12.17
C LEU A 249 -8.43 3.99 -12.77
N MET A 250 -8.37 2.65 -12.74
CA MET A 250 -9.46 1.77 -13.17
C MET A 250 -10.62 1.72 -12.17
N ARG A 251 -10.34 1.82 -10.86
CA ARG A 251 -11.32 1.67 -9.77
C ARG A 251 -11.23 2.82 -8.78
N ARG A 252 -11.58 4.04 -9.21
CA ARG A 252 -11.48 5.26 -8.39
C ARG A 252 -12.30 5.25 -7.10
N LYS A 253 -13.25 4.31 -6.95
CA LYS A 253 -14.01 4.11 -5.69
C LYS A 253 -13.16 3.47 -4.58
N GLU A 254 -12.08 2.76 -4.93
CA GLU A 254 -11.16 2.15 -3.96
C GLU A 254 -9.96 3.08 -3.75
N ALA A 255 -9.88 3.74 -2.60
CA ALA A 255 -8.81 4.69 -2.32
C ALA A 255 -7.48 4.02 -1.90
N SER A 256 -7.52 2.77 -1.43
CA SER A 256 -6.32 2.09 -0.91
C SER A 256 -5.15 1.98 -1.92
N PRO A 257 -5.36 1.67 -3.22
CA PRO A 257 -4.24 1.59 -4.16
C PRO A 257 -3.56 2.94 -4.41
N LEU A 258 -4.29 4.05 -4.31
CA LEU A 258 -3.71 5.40 -4.45
C LEU A 258 -2.65 5.64 -3.37
N TYR A 259 -3.01 5.48 -2.09
CA TYR A 259 -2.09 5.75 -0.99
C TYR A 259 -0.90 4.78 -0.97
N PHE A 260 -1.12 3.52 -1.38
CA PHE A 260 -0.02 2.57 -1.55
C PHE A 260 0.92 2.98 -2.68
N SER A 261 0.39 3.45 -3.82
CA SER A 261 1.21 3.93 -4.93
C SER A 261 2.04 5.16 -4.54
N LEU A 262 1.43 6.12 -3.84
CA LEU A 262 2.13 7.31 -3.33
C LEU A 262 3.24 6.92 -2.35
N LEU A 263 3.00 5.94 -1.48
CA LEU A 263 4.02 5.42 -0.56
C LEU A 263 5.17 4.76 -1.32
N CYS A 264 4.89 3.99 -2.38
CA CYS A 264 5.93 3.40 -3.22
C CYS A 264 6.78 4.48 -3.90
N PHE A 265 6.17 5.51 -4.49
CA PHE A 265 6.92 6.60 -5.13
C PHE A 265 7.74 7.41 -4.12
N LEU A 266 7.22 7.61 -2.91
CA LEU A 266 7.95 8.25 -1.83
C LEU A 266 9.18 7.44 -1.40
N LEU A 267 9.06 6.11 -1.36
CA LEU A 267 10.17 5.23 -1.03
C LEU A 267 11.22 5.13 -2.14
N ILE A 268 10.85 5.33 -3.40
CA ILE A 268 11.83 5.51 -4.49
C ILE A 268 12.66 6.77 -4.20
N LEU A 269 12.01 7.90 -3.90
CA LEU A 269 12.73 9.13 -3.55
C LEU A 269 13.66 8.91 -2.36
N TYR A 270 13.14 8.33 -1.27
CA TYR A 270 13.93 8.00 -0.09
C TYR A 270 15.15 7.12 -0.41
N THR A 271 14.96 6.06 -1.21
CA THR A 271 16.04 5.12 -1.58
C THR A 271 17.10 5.79 -2.45
N LEU A 272 16.71 6.71 -3.35
CA LEU A 272 17.65 7.40 -4.23
C LEU A 272 18.38 8.57 -3.57
N THR A 273 17.81 9.17 -2.52
CA THR A 273 18.44 10.27 -1.77
C THR A 273 19.26 9.80 -0.56
N ASN A 274 19.11 8.55 -0.14
CA ASN A 274 19.90 7.93 0.94
C ASN A 274 20.86 6.87 0.36
N GLY A 275 21.74 6.32 1.20
CA GLY A 275 22.64 5.26 0.79
C GLY A 275 23.71 5.75 -0.17
N GLU A 276 23.77 5.20 -1.39
CA GLU A 276 24.72 5.65 -2.43
C GLU A 276 24.35 7.00 -3.06
N MET A 277 23.21 7.59 -2.70
CA MET A 277 22.75 8.91 -3.18
C MET A 277 22.72 9.04 -4.72
N TYR A 278 22.34 7.96 -5.41
CA TYR A 278 22.31 7.86 -6.88
C TYR A 278 21.48 8.98 -7.55
N ILE A 279 20.61 9.67 -6.81
CA ILE A 279 19.92 10.87 -7.28
C ILE A 279 20.89 11.95 -7.82
N GLN A 280 22.13 12.02 -7.33
CA GLN A 280 23.14 12.98 -7.79
C GLN A 280 23.66 12.66 -9.19
N ASP A 281 23.72 11.37 -9.56
CA ASP A 281 24.07 10.97 -10.92
C ASP A 281 22.93 11.24 -11.92
N VAL A 282 21.68 11.14 -11.43
CA VAL A 282 20.48 11.39 -12.24
C VAL A 282 20.19 12.89 -12.38
N ILE A 283 20.37 13.67 -11.31
CA ILE A 283 20.11 15.11 -11.25
C ILE A 283 21.31 15.83 -10.59
N PRO A 284 22.42 16.03 -11.33
CA PRO A 284 23.63 16.66 -10.77
C PRO A 284 23.44 18.11 -10.32
N SER A 285 22.40 18.78 -10.81
CA SER A 285 22.05 20.15 -10.42
C SER A 285 21.29 20.25 -9.10
N LEU A 286 20.93 19.12 -8.46
CA LEU A 286 20.18 19.11 -7.22
C LEU A 286 21.08 19.52 -6.05
N SER A 287 20.83 20.71 -5.50
CA SER A 287 21.62 21.23 -4.38
C SER A 287 21.53 20.35 -3.13
N TRP A 288 22.59 20.37 -2.32
CA TRP A 288 22.68 19.59 -1.08
C TRP A 288 21.46 19.78 -0.16
N SER A 289 21.06 21.04 0.05
CA SER A 289 19.91 21.42 0.88
C SER A 289 18.59 20.87 0.35
N ASN A 290 18.36 20.92 -0.97
CA ASN A 290 17.13 20.39 -1.56
C ASN A 290 17.07 18.87 -1.47
N MET A 291 18.20 18.19 -1.60
CA MET A 291 18.27 16.74 -1.42
C MET A 291 17.90 16.33 0.01
N VAL A 292 18.48 16.99 1.02
CA VAL A 292 18.13 16.74 2.44
C VAL A 292 16.64 17.04 2.71
N ARG A 293 16.09 18.09 2.09
CA ARG A 293 14.65 18.40 2.21
C ARG A 293 13.76 17.33 1.60
N ILE A 294 14.14 16.75 0.46
CA ILE A 294 13.41 15.64 -0.17
C ILE A 294 13.44 14.41 0.74
N ASP A 295 14.61 14.08 1.28
CA ASP A 295 14.78 12.96 2.22
C ASP A 295 13.87 13.11 3.46
N TYR A 296 13.95 14.26 4.12
CA TYR A 296 13.12 14.54 5.30
C TYR A 296 11.62 14.58 4.96
N ALA A 297 11.23 15.14 3.81
CA ALA A 297 9.84 15.12 3.37
C ALA A 297 9.35 13.68 3.12
N ALA A 298 10.21 12.80 2.60
CA ALA A 298 9.90 11.39 2.42
C ALA A 298 9.68 10.69 3.77
N ALA A 299 10.52 10.97 4.77
CA ALA A 299 10.29 10.46 6.12
C ALA A 299 8.97 11.01 6.72
N PHE A 300 8.71 12.32 6.59
CA PHE A 300 7.56 12.99 7.19
C PHE A 300 6.21 12.64 6.56
N LEU A 301 6.19 12.25 5.29
CA LEU A 301 4.97 11.83 4.58
C LEU A 301 4.74 10.32 4.60
N GLY A 302 5.77 9.51 4.87
CA GLY A 302 5.66 8.05 4.88
C GLY A 302 4.62 7.55 5.88
N ILE A 303 4.63 8.07 7.11
CA ILE A 303 3.71 7.65 8.19
C ILE A 303 2.25 8.07 7.93
N PRO A 304 1.96 9.30 7.46
CA PRO A 304 0.62 9.67 7.00
C PRO A 304 0.09 8.78 5.87
N LEU A 305 0.93 8.46 4.87
CA LEU A 305 0.53 7.64 3.73
C LEU A 305 0.22 6.18 4.13
N ILE A 306 1.11 5.53 4.90
CA ILE A 306 0.86 4.17 5.36
C ILE A 306 -0.33 4.10 6.33
N GLY A 307 -0.52 5.13 7.18
CA GLY A 307 -1.70 5.25 8.05
C GLY A 307 -3.00 5.39 7.25
N HIS A 308 -3.01 6.20 6.20
CA HIS A 308 -4.18 6.36 5.32
C HIS A 308 -4.47 5.08 4.52
N PHE A 309 -3.42 4.42 4.05
CA PHE A 309 -3.52 3.12 3.41
C PHE A 309 -4.22 2.10 4.32
N VAL A 310 -3.80 1.97 5.57
CA VAL A 310 -4.42 1.06 6.55
C VAL A 310 -5.84 1.48 6.91
N PHE A 311 -6.10 2.78 7.07
CA PHE A 311 -7.46 3.30 7.27
C PHE A 311 -8.40 2.92 6.11
N SER A 312 -7.90 2.97 4.88
CA SER A 312 -8.69 2.61 3.68
C SER A 312 -9.04 1.13 3.63
N LEU A 313 -8.22 0.26 4.23
CA LEU A 313 -8.47 -1.17 4.33
C LEU A 313 -9.37 -1.54 5.52
N PHE A 314 -9.13 -0.93 6.68
CA PHE A 314 -9.77 -1.28 7.95
C PHE A 314 -10.45 -0.07 8.63
N PRO A 315 -11.36 0.65 7.94
CA PRO A 315 -11.94 1.89 8.44
C PRO A 315 -12.76 1.70 9.72
N LYS A 316 -13.29 0.49 9.96
CA LYS A 316 -14.04 0.15 11.18
C LYS A 316 -13.19 0.17 12.45
N PHE A 317 -11.89 -0.10 12.35
CA PHE A 317 -10.97 -0.21 13.49
C PHE A 317 -10.07 1.02 13.64
N TYR A 318 -9.89 1.77 12.57
CA TYR A 318 -9.05 2.96 12.55
C TYR A 318 -9.86 4.23 12.84
N ARG A 319 -9.45 4.99 13.87
CA ARG A 319 -10.15 6.23 14.26
C ARG A 319 -9.81 7.36 13.28
N ARG A 320 -10.83 7.91 12.61
CA ARG A 320 -10.66 9.00 11.63
C ARG A 320 -9.98 10.24 12.21
N ALA A 321 -10.23 10.58 13.48
CA ALA A 321 -9.56 11.69 14.14
C ALA A 321 -8.03 11.50 14.20
N LEU A 322 -7.55 10.29 14.50
CA LEU A 322 -6.12 9.99 14.54
C LEU A 322 -5.49 10.03 13.15
N LEU A 323 -6.24 9.68 12.11
CA LEU A 323 -5.78 9.85 10.73
C LEU A 323 -5.58 11.33 10.38
N ASN A 324 -6.55 12.18 10.73
CA ASN A 324 -6.47 13.62 10.48
C ASN A 324 -5.28 14.24 11.24
N TRP A 325 -5.07 13.84 12.49
CA TRP A 325 -3.89 14.26 13.27
C TRP A 325 -2.58 13.81 12.64
N ASN A 326 -2.50 12.57 12.16
CA ASN A 326 -1.31 12.06 11.46
C ASN A 326 -0.96 12.93 10.25
N TRP A 327 -1.95 13.24 9.39
CA TRP A 327 -1.75 14.14 8.25
C TRP A 327 -1.39 15.57 8.66
N ALA A 328 -2.06 16.12 9.66
CA ALA A 328 -1.77 17.47 10.15
C ALA A 328 -0.34 17.58 10.66
N ILE A 329 0.11 16.61 11.47
CA ILE A 329 1.48 16.58 11.99
C ILE A 329 2.47 16.40 10.84
N GLY A 330 2.31 15.38 9.98
CA GLY A 330 3.21 15.16 8.85
C GLY A 330 3.34 16.39 7.95
N PHE A 331 2.22 17.05 7.63
CA PHE A 331 2.23 18.28 6.84
C PHE A 331 2.91 19.44 7.56
N CYS A 332 2.68 19.62 8.87
CA CYS A 332 3.37 20.65 9.65
C CYS A 332 4.90 20.47 9.63
N PHE A 333 5.39 19.23 9.73
CA PHE A 333 6.83 18.94 9.66
C PHE A 333 7.41 19.18 8.26
N VAL A 334 6.67 18.82 7.20
CA VAL A 334 7.07 19.13 5.81
C VAL A 334 7.14 20.65 5.59
N VAL A 335 6.14 21.39 6.05
CA VAL A 335 6.14 22.87 5.96
C VAL A 335 7.31 23.45 6.74
N ALA A 336 7.55 22.97 7.96
CA ALA A 336 8.70 23.40 8.77
C ALA A 336 10.03 23.17 8.03
N ALA A 337 10.23 22.01 7.41
CA ALA A 337 11.41 21.71 6.60
C ALA A 337 11.55 22.57 5.34
N GLY A 338 10.42 22.97 4.73
CA GLY A 338 10.43 23.84 3.55
C GLY A 338 10.79 25.29 3.86
N VAL A 339 10.33 25.81 5.01
CA VAL A 339 10.49 27.24 5.38
C VAL A 339 11.72 27.53 6.22
N THR A 340 12.26 26.55 6.93
CA THR A 340 13.45 26.72 7.78
C THR A 340 14.72 26.20 7.10
N ASP A 341 15.87 26.57 7.64
CA ASP A 341 17.17 26.06 7.21
C ASP A 341 17.40 24.62 7.70
N VAL A 342 18.37 23.94 7.09
CA VAL A 342 18.66 22.52 7.34
C VAL A 342 19.06 22.24 8.79
N TYR A 343 19.77 23.16 9.43
CA TYR A 343 20.13 23.00 10.83
C TYR A 343 18.88 23.03 11.72
N THR A 344 17.97 23.96 11.48
CA THR A 344 16.73 24.07 12.28
C THR A 344 15.82 22.86 12.11
N PHE A 345 15.45 22.46 10.89
CA PHE A 345 14.51 21.34 10.75
C PHE A 345 15.14 19.98 11.05
N SER A 346 16.46 19.81 10.91
CA SER A 346 17.09 18.53 11.26
C SER A 346 16.91 18.19 12.74
N HIS A 347 16.85 19.19 13.64
CA HIS A 347 16.56 18.99 15.07
C HIS A 347 15.14 18.47 15.34
N LEU A 348 14.21 18.64 14.39
CA LEU A 348 12.85 18.12 14.53
C LEU A 348 12.77 16.61 14.31
N MET A 349 13.81 15.99 13.70
CA MET A 349 13.78 14.58 13.31
C MET A 349 13.52 13.62 14.48
N PRO A 350 14.22 13.69 15.64
CA PRO A 350 13.99 12.74 16.73
C PRO A 350 12.60 12.87 17.33
N ILE A 351 12.07 14.11 17.37
CA ILE A 351 10.69 14.36 17.81
C ILE A 351 9.73 13.65 16.85
N TYR A 352 9.96 13.79 15.55
CA TYR A 352 9.15 13.09 14.54
C TYR A 352 9.29 11.57 14.63
N GLU A 353 10.49 11.03 14.84
CA GLU A 353 10.71 9.58 14.98
C GLU A 353 9.92 8.98 16.15
N VAL A 354 9.87 9.68 17.29
CA VAL A 354 9.03 9.27 18.43
C VAL A 354 7.55 9.29 18.06
N ILE A 355 7.08 10.35 17.39
CA ILE A 355 5.69 10.45 16.93
C ILE A 355 5.36 9.35 15.91
N ALA A 356 6.26 9.10 14.95
CA ALA A 356 6.17 8.06 13.95
C ALA A 356 6.06 6.68 14.61
N LEU A 357 6.90 6.40 15.61
CA LEU A 357 6.86 5.15 16.37
C LEU A 357 5.50 4.95 17.05
N LEU A 358 4.92 5.99 17.65
CA LEU A 358 3.59 5.94 18.26
C LEU A 358 2.50 5.62 17.22
N PHE A 359 2.52 6.27 16.06
CA PHE A 359 1.56 6.00 14.98
C PHE A 359 1.71 4.60 14.41
N VAL A 360 2.94 4.11 14.26
CA VAL A 360 3.21 2.76 13.74
C VAL A 360 2.79 1.70 14.76
N CYS A 361 3.00 1.92 16.06
CA CYS A 361 2.43 1.08 17.11
C CYS A 361 0.89 1.08 17.07
N TYR A 362 0.27 2.24 16.82
CA TYR A 362 -1.19 2.32 16.65
C TYR A 362 -1.67 1.55 15.41
N ILE A 363 -0.96 1.64 14.28
CA ILE A 363 -1.26 0.87 13.07
C ILE A 363 -1.17 -0.64 13.36
N LEU A 364 -0.10 -1.08 14.04
CA LEU A 364 0.06 -2.48 14.44
C LEU A 364 -1.12 -2.94 15.32
N TYR A 365 -1.54 -2.12 16.29
CA TYR A 365 -2.73 -2.37 17.10
C TYR A 365 -4.00 -2.52 16.24
N VAL A 366 -4.22 -1.65 15.25
CA VAL A 366 -5.37 -1.72 14.33
C VAL A 366 -5.34 -3.02 13.51
N LEU A 367 -4.17 -3.41 13.00
CA LEU A 367 -4.02 -4.65 12.23
C LEU A 367 -4.29 -5.89 13.11
N LEU A 368 -3.73 -5.92 14.33
CA LEU A 368 -3.97 -7.00 15.30
C LEU A 368 -5.46 -7.12 15.65
N ARG A 369 -6.13 -6.00 15.98
CA ARG A 369 -7.58 -5.98 16.22
C ARG A 369 -8.37 -6.48 15.02
N SER A 370 -8.00 -6.05 13.81
CA SER A 370 -8.67 -6.47 12.57
C SER A 370 -8.55 -7.98 12.33
N ALA A 371 -7.40 -8.57 12.63
CA ALA A 371 -7.20 -10.02 12.52
C ALA A 371 -7.92 -10.81 13.63
N ILE A 372 -7.96 -10.31 14.87
CA ILE A 372 -8.73 -10.93 15.96
C ILE A 372 -10.22 -10.99 15.61
N HIS A 373 -10.75 -9.92 15.00
CA HIS A 373 -12.13 -9.87 14.50
C HIS A 373 -12.31 -10.55 13.12
N ARG A 374 -11.32 -11.33 12.67
CA ARG A 374 -11.34 -12.14 11.43
C ARG A 374 -11.73 -11.38 10.16
N GLN A 375 -11.29 -10.12 10.04
CA GLN A 375 -11.42 -9.40 8.77
C GLN A 375 -10.61 -10.10 7.69
N ASP A 376 -11.20 -10.22 6.49
CA ASP A 376 -10.54 -10.84 5.36
C ASP A 376 -9.23 -10.10 5.00
N GLY A 377 -8.16 -10.87 4.82
CA GLY A 377 -6.83 -10.37 4.44
C GLY A 377 -5.98 -9.84 5.60
N ALA A 378 -6.56 -9.46 6.75
CA ALA A 378 -5.84 -8.81 7.85
C ALA A 378 -4.63 -9.61 8.39
N SER A 379 -4.71 -10.95 8.42
CA SER A 379 -3.61 -11.80 8.88
C SER A 379 -2.37 -11.73 7.98
N SER A 380 -2.55 -11.59 6.67
CA SER A 380 -1.44 -11.46 5.72
C SER A 380 -0.72 -10.12 5.89
N PHE A 381 -1.45 -9.05 6.20
CA PHE A 381 -0.90 -7.72 6.45
C PHE A 381 -0.03 -7.65 7.70
N ILE A 382 -0.43 -8.31 8.78
CA ILE A 382 0.33 -8.29 10.05
C ILE A 382 1.75 -8.79 9.84
N LEU A 383 1.93 -9.85 9.04
CA LEU A 383 3.24 -10.45 8.82
C LEU A 383 4.21 -9.47 8.17
N GLY A 384 3.82 -8.89 7.03
CA GLY A 384 4.65 -7.92 6.32
C GLY A 384 4.83 -6.63 7.10
N PHE A 385 3.79 -6.17 7.80
CA PHE A 385 3.88 -4.95 8.61
C PHE A 385 4.77 -5.14 9.84
N ALA A 386 4.78 -6.32 10.47
CA ALA A 386 5.68 -6.60 11.59
C ALA A 386 7.15 -6.55 11.15
N VAL A 387 7.46 -7.08 9.96
CA VAL A 387 8.80 -6.97 9.36
C VAL A 387 9.17 -5.51 9.10
N PHE A 388 8.28 -4.75 8.47
CA PHE A 388 8.50 -3.31 8.26
C PHE A 388 8.64 -2.53 9.57
N PHE A 389 7.92 -2.92 10.62
CA PHE A 389 8.02 -2.32 11.95
C PHE A 389 9.40 -2.55 12.59
N VAL A 390 9.95 -3.76 12.47
CA VAL A 390 11.31 -4.05 12.96
C VAL A 390 12.34 -3.26 12.16
N ALA A 391 12.17 -3.14 10.84
CA ALA A 391 13.03 -2.30 10.00
C ALA A 391 13.00 -0.83 10.42
N LEU A 392 11.82 -0.29 10.77
CA LEU A 392 11.71 1.07 11.30
C LEU A 392 12.45 1.23 12.64
N ILE A 393 12.33 0.27 13.55
CA ILE A 393 13.06 0.31 14.83
C ILE A 393 14.58 0.28 14.59
N ASN A 394 15.06 -0.58 13.69
CA ASN A 394 16.47 -0.64 13.31
C ASN A 394 16.98 0.73 12.85
N ASP A 395 16.23 1.41 11.99
CA ASP A 395 16.66 2.68 11.41
C ASP A 395 16.57 3.84 12.40
N ILE A 396 15.64 3.80 13.37
CA ILE A 396 15.62 4.74 14.52
C ILE A 396 16.83 4.50 15.44
N LEU A 397 17.23 3.24 15.66
CA LEU A 397 18.44 2.95 16.45
C LEU A 397 19.71 3.40 15.72
N LYS A 398 19.73 3.27 14.38
CA LYS A 398 20.78 3.81 13.51
C LYS A 398 20.87 5.34 13.64
N SER A 399 19.74 6.06 13.61
CA SER A 399 19.73 7.53 13.63
C SER A 399 20.21 8.16 14.95
N VAL A 400 20.25 7.37 16.03
CA VAL A 400 20.79 7.75 17.36
C VAL A 400 22.21 7.20 17.57
N TYR A 401 22.84 6.59 16.55
CA TYR A 401 24.20 6.02 16.60
C TYR A 401 24.40 4.95 17.69
N LEU A 402 23.33 4.28 18.11
CA LEU A 402 23.43 3.23 19.12
C LEU A 402 24.03 1.94 18.54
N VAL A 403 23.83 1.69 17.24
CA VAL A 403 24.32 0.49 16.55
C VAL A 403 24.72 0.86 15.12
N PRO A 404 25.93 0.50 14.65
CA PRO A 404 26.33 0.69 13.26
C PRO A 404 25.68 -0.40 12.40
N VAL A 405 24.45 -0.16 11.95
CA VAL A 405 23.66 -1.08 11.13
C VAL A 405 23.23 -0.42 9.83
N PRO A 406 23.10 -1.18 8.73
CA PRO A 406 22.53 -0.66 7.49
C PRO A 406 21.05 -0.27 7.69
N SER A 407 20.57 0.65 6.84
CA SER A 407 19.14 0.96 6.77
C SER A 407 18.37 -0.26 6.25
N LEU A 408 17.29 -0.61 6.94
CA LEU A 408 16.43 -1.75 6.61
C LEU A 408 15.04 -1.32 6.16
N ILE A 409 14.66 -0.03 6.25
CA ILE A 409 13.35 0.45 5.79
C ILE A 409 13.01 -0.01 4.36
N PRO A 410 13.89 0.14 3.35
CA PRO A 410 13.60 -0.31 1.99
C PRO A 410 13.36 -1.82 1.90
N VAL A 411 14.20 -2.62 2.56
CA VAL A 411 14.07 -4.09 2.59
C VAL A 411 12.78 -4.51 3.29
N GLY A 412 12.48 -3.89 4.44
CA GLY A 412 11.25 -4.14 5.19
C GLY A 412 9.99 -3.82 4.38
N PHE A 413 10.02 -2.73 3.60
CA PHE A 413 8.92 -2.38 2.72
C PHE A 413 8.80 -3.30 1.51
N PHE A 414 9.92 -3.73 0.93
CA PHE A 414 9.93 -4.74 -0.13
C PHE A 414 9.26 -6.03 0.32
N ILE A 415 9.53 -6.48 1.55
CA ILE A 415 8.83 -7.65 2.13
C ILE A 415 7.34 -7.34 2.35
N PHE A 416 7.01 -6.13 2.81
CA PHE A 416 5.63 -5.70 2.97
C PHE A 416 4.85 -5.72 1.64
N ILE A 417 5.49 -5.34 0.52
CA ILE A 417 4.93 -5.47 -0.84
C ILE A 417 4.51 -6.90 -1.17
N PHE A 418 5.28 -7.93 -0.80
CA PHE A 418 4.86 -9.32 -1.05
C PHE A 418 3.66 -9.72 -0.20
N SER A 419 3.61 -9.25 1.05
CA SER A 419 2.44 -9.49 1.91
C SER A 419 1.16 -8.90 1.30
N GLN A 420 1.29 -7.74 0.64
CA GLN A 420 0.22 -7.06 -0.09
C GLN A 420 -0.21 -7.80 -1.34
N ALA A 421 0.76 -8.20 -2.18
CA ALA A 421 0.49 -8.95 -3.39
C ALA A 421 -0.25 -10.25 -3.07
N PHE A 422 0.15 -10.95 -2.00
CA PHE A 422 -0.52 -12.14 -1.53
C PHE A 422 -1.94 -11.86 -1.00
N ALA A 423 -2.12 -10.79 -0.21
CA ALA A 423 -3.43 -10.41 0.32
C ALA A 423 -4.41 -10.05 -0.81
N LEU A 424 -3.92 -9.31 -1.81
CA LEU A 424 -4.68 -8.94 -3.00
C LEU A 424 -5.07 -10.18 -3.81
N SER A 425 -4.11 -11.07 -4.11
CA SER A 425 -4.35 -12.33 -4.81
C SER A 425 -5.39 -13.20 -4.09
N SER A 426 -5.29 -13.31 -2.76
CA SER A 426 -6.25 -14.04 -1.93
C SER A 426 -7.66 -13.44 -2.02
N ARG A 427 -7.77 -12.10 -2.07
CA ARG A 427 -9.06 -11.40 -2.20
C ARG A 427 -9.68 -11.64 -3.58
N PHE A 428 -8.88 -11.55 -4.64
CA PHE A 428 -9.33 -11.85 -6.00
C PHE A 428 -9.82 -13.28 -6.14
N SER A 429 -9.07 -14.25 -5.62
CA SER A 429 -9.45 -15.67 -5.64
C SER A 429 -10.80 -15.90 -4.95
N LYS A 430 -11.01 -15.31 -3.75
CA LYS A 430 -12.29 -15.40 -3.03
C LYS A 430 -13.44 -14.76 -3.81
N SER A 431 -13.24 -13.59 -4.39
CA SER A 431 -14.27 -12.92 -5.20
C SER A 431 -14.62 -13.71 -6.45
N PHE A 432 -13.64 -14.33 -7.11
CA PHE A 432 -13.87 -15.18 -8.28
C PHE A 432 -14.71 -16.40 -7.94
N ILE A 433 -14.38 -17.11 -6.86
CA ILE A 433 -15.16 -18.25 -6.35
C ILE A 433 -16.59 -17.81 -5.98
N ALA A 434 -16.76 -16.62 -5.40
CA ALA A 434 -18.09 -16.09 -5.08
C ALA A 434 -18.92 -15.79 -6.33
N VAL A 435 -18.30 -15.26 -7.40
CA VAL A 435 -18.97 -15.03 -8.69
C VAL A 435 -19.39 -16.35 -9.33
N GLU A 436 -18.51 -17.35 -9.34
CA GLU A 436 -18.83 -18.69 -9.85
C GLU A 436 -20.01 -19.32 -9.09
N LYS A 437 -19.97 -19.27 -7.75
CA LYS A 437 -21.06 -19.77 -6.90
C LYS A 437 -22.38 -19.05 -7.18
N LEU A 438 -22.35 -17.72 -7.31
CA LEU A 438 -23.53 -16.93 -7.61
C LEU A 438 -24.09 -17.25 -9.00
N SER A 439 -23.22 -17.45 -9.99
CA SER A 439 -23.61 -17.86 -11.34
C SER A 439 -24.33 -19.20 -11.33
N LEU A 440 -23.80 -20.19 -10.59
CA LEU A 440 -24.46 -21.49 -10.43
C LEU A 440 -25.81 -21.37 -9.73
N THR A 441 -25.89 -20.57 -8.67
CA THR A 441 -27.15 -20.33 -7.94
C THR A 441 -28.19 -19.63 -8.83
N LEU A 442 -27.73 -18.70 -9.68
CA LEU A 442 -28.60 -17.98 -10.60
C LEU A 442 -29.14 -18.91 -11.69
N ASP A 443 -28.31 -19.79 -12.25
CA ASP A 443 -28.73 -20.79 -13.23
C ASP A 443 -29.79 -21.74 -12.63
N GLU A 444 -29.56 -22.24 -11.42
CA GLU A 444 -30.51 -23.08 -10.71
C GLU A 444 -31.83 -22.37 -10.42
N ALA A 445 -31.78 -21.11 -9.98
CA ALA A 445 -32.97 -20.29 -9.77
C ALA A 445 -33.74 -20.05 -11.07
N ASN A 446 -33.03 -19.82 -12.18
CA ASN A 446 -33.64 -19.59 -13.49
C ASN A 446 -34.34 -20.84 -14.01
N ARG A 447 -33.70 -22.02 -13.93
CA ARG A 447 -34.32 -23.32 -14.30
C ARG A 447 -35.57 -23.61 -13.46
N ASN A 448 -35.50 -23.34 -12.15
CA ASN A 448 -36.65 -23.51 -11.25
C ASN A 448 -37.81 -22.57 -11.59
N LEU A 449 -37.50 -21.33 -11.99
CA LEU A 449 -38.51 -20.37 -12.46
C LEU A 449 -39.12 -20.80 -13.78
N GLU A 450 -38.32 -21.24 -14.74
CA GLU A 450 -38.79 -21.78 -16.03
C GLU A 450 -39.74 -22.96 -15.83
N ALA A 451 -39.40 -23.90 -14.93
CA ALA A 451 -40.26 -25.01 -14.58
C ALA A 451 -41.60 -24.55 -13.96
N LYS A 452 -41.59 -23.55 -13.08
CA LYS A 452 -42.82 -22.97 -12.49
C LYS A 452 -43.66 -22.22 -13.51
N VAL A 453 -43.02 -21.48 -14.43
CA VAL A 453 -43.71 -20.78 -15.52
C VAL A 453 -44.37 -21.79 -16.45
N TYR A 454 -43.66 -22.87 -16.79
CA TYR A 454 -44.20 -23.96 -17.59
C TYR A 454 -45.43 -24.60 -16.92
N ASP A 455 -45.32 -25.05 -15.66
CA ASP A 455 -46.45 -25.62 -14.89
C ASP A 455 -47.64 -24.67 -14.82
N ARG A 456 -47.40 -23.37 -14.56
CA ARG A 456 -48.47 -22.37 -14.49
C ARG A 456 -49.11 -22.11 -15.87
N THR A 457 -48.34 -22.14 -16.94
CA THR A 457 -48.84 -21.97 -18.31
C THR A 457 -49.72 -23.14 -18.69
N VAL A 458 -49.32 -24.37 -18.36
CA VAL A 458 -50.14 -25.58 -18.57
C VAL A 458 -51.45 -25.49 -17.79
N ARG A 459 -51.42 -25.20 -16.47
CA ARG A 459 -52.65 -25.05 -15.67
C ARG A 459 -53.58 -23.94 -16.16
N LEU A 460 -53.02 -22.83 -16.65
CA LEU A 460 -53.81 -21.74 -17.22
C LEU A 460 -54.45 -22.14 -18.55
N ALA A 461 -53.75 -22.91 -19.39
CA ALA A 461 -54.32 -23.44 -20.63
C ALA A 461 -55.47 -24.41 -20.33
N GLU A 462 -55.27 -25.36 -19.41
CA GLU A 462 -56.32 -26.29 -18.95
C GLU A 462 -57.54 -25.54 -18.40
N ALA A 463 -57.32 -24.57 -17.50
CA ALA A 463 -58.42 -23.76 -16.94
C ALA A 463 -59.13 -22.91 -17.99
N SER A 464 -58.41 -22.43 -19.01
CA SER A 464 -58.99 -21.67 -20.13
C SER A 464 -59.86 -22.56 -21.01
N GLU A 465 -59.41 -23.79 -21.30
CA GLU A 465 -60.19 -24.77 -22.07
C GLU A 465 -61.44 -25.20 -21.31
N ASP A 466 -61.33 -25.49 -20.00
CA ASP A 466 -62.46 -25.81 -19.14
C ASP A 466 -63.48 -24.67 -19.08
N LYS A 467 -63.00 -23.41 -19.01
CA LYS A 467 -63.85 -22.23 -19.06
C LYS A 467 -64.55 -22.11 -20.41
N GLN A 468 -63.85 -22.35 -21.52
CA GLN A 468 -64.43 -22.30 -22.86
C GLN A 468 -65.52 -23.37 -23.03
N ARG A 469 -65.27 -24.60 -22.58
CA ARG A 469 -66.27 -25.68 -22.59
C ARG A 469 -67.53 -25.32 -21.80
N LYS A 470 -67.37 -24.71 -20.61
CA LYS A 470 -68.53 -24.24 -19.82
C LYS A 470 -69.30 -23.11 -20.50
N ILE A 471 -68.62 -22.21 -21.23
CA ILE A 471 -69.27 -21.16 -22.02
C ILE A 471 -70.14 -21.82 -23.11
N GLU A 472 -69.59 -22.78 -23.86
CA GLU A 472 -70.34 -23.50 -24.89
C GLU A 472 -71.54 -24.27 -24.32
N GLU A 473 -71.36 -24.95 -23.17
CA GLU A 473 -72.43 -25.66 -22.48
C GLU A 473 -73.55 -24.71 -22.02
N LEU A 474 -73.19 -23.55 -21.47
CA LEU A 474 -74.15 -22.50 -21.08
C LEU A 474 -74.88 -21.93 -22.29
N GLU A 475 -74.20 -21.68 -23.40
CA GLU A 475 -74.81 -21.20 -24.65
C GLU A 475 -75.82 -22.21 -25.21
N LEU A 476 -75.50 -23.50 -25.19
CA LEU A 476 -76.42 -24.58 -25.58
C LEU A 476 -77.66 -24.63 -24.68
N ALA A 477 -77.48 -24.64 -23.36
CA ALA A 477 -78.60 -24.65 -22.41
C ALA A 477 -79.50 -23.40 -22.55
N LEU A 478 -78.90 -22.25 -22.84
CA LEU A 478 -79.63 -20.99 -23.06
C LEU A 478 -80.44 -21.02 -24.35
N ASN A 479 -79.92 -21.64 -25.41
CA ASN A 479 -80.66 -21.87 -26.65
C ASN A 479 -81.83 -22.85 -26.47
N GLU A 480 -81.65 -23.91 -25.67
CA GLU A 480 -82.71 -24.88 -25.35
C GLU A 480 -83.87 -24.22 -24.58
N ILE A 481 -83.55 -23.40 -23.58
CA ILE A 481 -84.56 -22.62 -22.84
C ILE A 481 -85.29 -21.62 -23.77
N LYS A 482 -84.58 -20.95 -24.68
CA LYS A 482 -85.21 -20.05 -25.67
C LYS A 482 -86.18 -20.79 -26.59
N ALA A 483 -85.84 -22.01 -27.02
CA ALA A 483 -86.73 -22.84 -27.84
C ALA A 483 -87.99 -23.29 -27.07
N LEU A 484 -87.84 -23.67 -25.79
CA LEU A 484 -88.96 -24.08 -24.93
C LEU A 484 -89.94 -22.95 -24.64
N LYS A 485 -89.48 -21.69 -24.58
CA LYS A 485 -90.34 -20.51 -24.46
C LYS A 485 -91.12 -20.16 -25.75
N GLY A 486 -90.85 -20.83 -26.87
CA GLY A 486 -91.53 -20.59 -28.15
C GLY A 486 -92.87 -21.32 -28.34
N ILE A 487 -93.30 -22.16 -27.39
CA ILE A 487 -94.55 -22.92 -27.49
C ILE A 487 -95.68 -22.10 -26.86
N LEU A 488 -96.51 -21.48 -27.70
CA LEU A 488 -97.72 -20.78 -27.26
C LEU A 488 -98.87 -21.79 -27.10
N PRO A 489 -99.43 -21.97 -25.89
CA PRO A 489 -100.55 -22.88 -25.67
C PRO A 489 -101.83 -22.30 -26.29
N ILE A 490 -102.25 -22.85 -27.44
CA ILE A 490 -103.50 -22.45 -28.11
C ILE A 490 -104.67 -23.38 -27.76
N CYS A 491 -105.86 -22.81 -27.59
CA CYS A 491 -107.09 -23.57 -27.42
C CYS A 491 -107.41 -24.29 -28.73
N SER A 492 -107.57 -25.62 -28.68
CA SER A 492 -107.81 -26.41 -29.90
C SER A 492 -109.11 -26.04 -30.62
N TYR A 493 -110.09 -25.50 -29.88
CA TYR A 493 -111.42 -25.12 -30.40
C TYR A 493 -111.48 -23.67 -30.89
N CYS A 494 -111.22 -22.68 -30.02
CA CYS A 494 -111.38 -21.25 -30.37
C CYS A 494 -110.10 -20.54 -30.80
N LYS A 495 -108.94 -21.23 -30.76
CA LYS A 495 -107.61 -20.69 -31.13
C LYS A 495 -107.07 -19.55 -30.27
N ASN A 496 -107.74 -19.18 -29.17
CA ASN A 496 -107.19 -18.28 -28.16
C ASN A 496 -105.87 -18.83 -27.57
N ILE A 497 -104.95 -17.94 -27.21
CA ILE A 497 -103.69 -18.28 -26.54
C ILE A 497 -103.89 -18.17 -25.02
N ARG A 498 -103.31 -19.11 -24.26
CA ARG A 498 -103.25 -19.00 -22.79
C ARG A 498 -102.00 -18.24 -22.37
N ASP A 499 -102.16 -17.19 -21.59
CA ASP A 499 -101.05 -16.41 -21.04
C ASP A 499 -100.35 -17.12 -19.86
N ASP A 500 -99.30 -16.47 -19.33
CA ASP A 500 -98.53 -16.98 -18.19
C ASP A 500 -99.32 -16.96 -16.87
N GLU A 501 -100.42 -16.21 -16.79
CA GLU A 501 -101.34 -16.13 -15.65
C GLU A 501 -102.48 -17.15 -15.73
N GLY A 502 -102.62 -17.84 -16.86
CA GLY A 502 -103.60 -18.89 -17.11
C GLY A 502 -104.90 -18.43 -17.77
N SER A 503 -105.02 -17.16 -18.16
CA SER A 503 -106.18 -16.58 -18.85
C SER A 503 -106.11 -16.84 -20.36
N TRP A 504 -107.27 -16.90 -21.02
CA TRP A 504 -107.37 -17.16 -22.45
C TRP A 504 -107.72 -15.89 -23.22
N GLU A 505 -106.82 -15.46 -24.10
CA GLU A 505 -106.99 -14.25 -24.90
C GLU A 505 -107.05 -14.58 -26.39
N GLN A 506 -107.68 -13.73 -27.19
CA GLN A 506 -107.60 -13.85 -28.64
C GLN A 506 -106.14 -13.79 -29.11
N MET A 507 -105.80 -14.60 -30.10
CA MET A 507 -104.43 -14.77 -30.58
C MET A 507 -103.78 -13.43 -30.96
N GLU A 508 -104.53 -12.58 -31.63
CA GLU A 508 -104.09 -11.26 -32.08
C GLU A 508 -103.79 -10.34 -30.89
N ALA A 509 -104.66 -10.35 -29.87
CA ALA A 509 -104.48 -9.55 -28.67
C ALA A 509 -103.22 -9.97 -27.89
N TYR A 510 -103.01 -11.27 -27.73
CA TYR A 510 -101.85 -11.82 -27.04
C TYR A 510 -100.53 -11.52 -27.77
N ILE A 511 -100.49 -11.69 -29.10
CA ILE A 511 -99.26 -11.44 -29.88
C ILE A 511 -98.94 -9.94 -29.95
N SER A 512 -99.95 -9.06 -30.08
CA SER A 512 -99.73 -7.61 -30.09
C SER A 512 -99.31 -7.03 -28.74
N SER A 513 -99.65 -7.68 -27.61
CA SER A 513 -99.19 -7.25 -26.28
C SER A 513 -97.81 -7.80 -25.91
N HIS A 514 -97.39 -8.92 -26.52
CA HIS A 514 -96.12 -9.61 -26.22
C HIS A 514 -95.06 -9.50 -27.33
N SER A 515 -95.33 -8.76 -28.41
CA SER A 515 -94.39 -8.47 -29.49
C SER A 515 -94.72 -7.15 -30.18
N ASP A 516 -93.78 -6.59 -30.96
CA ASP A 516 -94.00 -5.38 -31.75
C ASP A 516 -94.88 -5.60 -33.01
N THR A 517 -95.75 -6.62 -33.02
CA THR A 517 -96.55 -7.03 -34.18
C THR A 517 -97.93 -6.35 -34.20
N GLN A 518 -98.30 -5.76 -35.35
CA GLN A 518 -99.63 -5.19 -35.60
C GLN A 518 -100.42 -6.04 -36.61
N PHE A 519 -101.71 -6.27 -36.36
CA PHE A 519 -102.59 -7.06 -37.23
C PHE A 519 -103.51 -6.17 -38.07
N SER A 520 -103.58 -6.44 -39.38
CA SER A 520 -104.59 -5.91 -40.30
C SER A 520 -105.59 -7.00 -40.67
N HIS A 521 -106.90 -6.71 -40.63
CA HIS A 521 -107.92 -7.71 -40.95
C HIS A 521 -108.32 -7.65 -42.43
N GLY A 522 -108.31 -8.80 -43.09
CA GLY A 522 -108.79 -9.00 -44.46
C GLY A 522 -109.48 -10.35 -44.58
N ILE A 523 -110.37 -10.50 -45.56
CA ILE A 523 -111.04 -11.79 -45.84
C ILE A 523 -110.29 -12.46 -46.99
N CYS A 524 -109.75 -13.66 -46.75
CA CYS A 524 -109.12 -14.44 -47.81
C CYS A 524 -110.15 -14.93 -48.85
N PRO A 525 -109.75 -15.22 -50.10
CA PRO A 525 -110.67 -15.65 -51.15
C PRO A 525 -111.54 -16.86 -50.77
N ASP A 526 -110.99 -17.83 -50.03
CA ASP A 526 -111.72 -19.03 -49.61
C ASP A 526 -112.83 -18.69 -48.60
N CYS A 527 -112.53 -17.83 -47.63
CA CYS A 527 -113.51 -17.33 -46.67
C CYS A 527 -114.54 -16.45 -47.37
N LEU A 528 -114.14 -15.64 -48.36
CA LEU A 528 -115.04 -14.82 -49.15
C LEU A 528 -116.06 -15.69 -49.90
N VAL A 529 -115.61 -16.80 -50.49
CA VAL A 529 -116.47 -17.78 -51.16
C VAL A 529 -117.42 -18.44 -50.16
N LYS A 530 -116.94 -18.85 -48.98
CA LYS A 530 -117.81 -19.41 -47.93
C LYS A 530 -118.88 -18.44 -47.46
N VAL A 531 -118.49 -17.21 -47.13
CA VAL A 531 -119.42 -16.15 -46.73
C VAL A 531 -120.40 -15.86 -47.85
N SER A 532 -119.96 -15.81 -49.12
CA SER A 532 -120.87 -15.61 -50.26
C SER A 532 -121.90 -16.75 -50.42
N LYS A 533 -121.49 -18.00 -50.17
CA LYS A 533 -122.38 -19.18 -50.20
C LYS A 533 -123.37 -19.21 -49.03
N GLU A 534 -122.94 -18.85 -47.84
CA GLU A 534 -123.80 -18.81 -46.64
C GLU A 534 -124.74 -17.59 -46.64
N SER A 535 -124.38 -16.52 -47.37
CA SER A 535 -125.18 -15.29 -47.50
C SER A 535 -126.20 -15.30 -48.65
N GLY A 536 -126.26 -16.38 -49.46
CA GLY A 536 -127.25 -16.54 -50.54
C GLY A 536 -127.10 -15.58 -51.73
N MET A 537 -125.89 -15.07 -51.99
CA MET A 537 -125.63 -14.14 -53.10
C MET A 537 -124.96 -14.86 -54.30
N ASP A 538 -125.71 -15.68 -55.03
CA ASP A 538 -125.30 -16.15 -56.38
C ASP A 538 -125.69 -15.09 -57.42
N LYS A 539 -124.74 -14.69 -58.29
CA LYS A 539 -125.05 -13.96 -59.53
C LYS A 539 -124.30 -14.55 -60.72
N GLN A 540 -125.09 -14.81 -61.77
CA GLN A 540 -124.70 -15.02 -63.17
C GLN A 540 -123.93 -13.80 -63.69
N ASP A 541 -122.62 -13.95 -63.93
CA ASP A 541 -121.95 -14.17 -65.23
C ASP A 541 -120.42 -14.21 -65.02
#